data_AF-A0A1H1LMH9-F1
#
_entry.id   AF-A0A1H1LMH9-F1
#
_cell.length_a   1.000
_cell.length_b   1.000
_cell.length_c   1.000
_cell.angle_alpha   90.00
_cell.angle_beta   90.00
_cell.angle_gamma   90.00
#
_symmetry.space_group_name_H-M   'P 1'
#
loop_
_entity.id
_entity.type
_entity.pdbx_description
1 polymer ?
#
loop_
_entity_poly.entity_id
_entity_poly.type
_entity_poly.pdbx_seq_one_letter_code
_entity_poly.pdbx_strand_id
1 'polypeptide(L)' 'MKIQNYINGEFENSILGNYIDNYNPSNDEAYCKIPNSTKEDVEK' A
#
# COMPACT_ATOMS: atom_id res chain seq x y z
N MET A 1 6.62 6.37 -6.17
CA MET A 1 5.27 6.80 -5.70
C MET A 1 4.85 5.93 -4.52
N LYS A 2 4.21 6.49 -3.49
CA LYS A 2 3.70 5.74 -2.32
C LYS A 2 2.18 5.79 -2.35
N ILE A 3 1.56 4.64 -2.62
CA ILE A 3 0.09 4.53 -2.75
C ILE A 3 -0.52 4.44 -1.35
N GLN A 4 -1.75 4.91 -1.19
CA GLN A 4 -2.50 4.87 0.08
C GLN A 4 -3.67 3.88 -0.01
N ASN A 5 -4.13 3.41 1.15
CA ASN A 5 -5.43 2.75 1.24
C ASN A 5 -6.52 3.76 0.90
N TYR A 6 -7.65 3.28 0.39
CA TYR A 6 -8.86 4.08 0.24
C TYR A 6 -9.97 3.43 1.03
N ILE A 7 -10.27 3.97 2.21
CA ILE A 7 -11.18 3.39 3.19
C ILE A 7 -12.18 4.47 3.58
N ASN A 8 -13.47 4.13 3.56
CA ASN A 8 -14.56 5.03 3.93
C ASN A 8 -14.57 6.39 3.20
N GLY A 9 -14.11 6.41 1.95
CA GLY A 9 -14.10 7.60 1.10
C GLY A 9 -12.85 8.48 1.22
N GLU A 10 -11.87 8.06 2.02
CA GLU A 10 -10.66 8.84 2.29
C GLU A 10 -9.39 8.06 1.95
N PHE A 11 -8.33 8.77 1.55
CA PHE A 11 -7.01 8.18 1.35
C PHE A 11 -6.20 8.18 2.64
N GLU A 12 -5.82 7.00 3.10
CA GLU A 12 -5.15 6.80 4.37
C GLU A 12 -3.88 5.94 4.25
N ASN A 13 -2.92 6.13 5.15
CA ASN A 13 -1.79 5.22 5.27
C ASN A 13 -2.23 3.92 5.96
N SER A 14 -1.48 2.83 5.78
CA SER A 14 -1.69 1.62 6.61
C SER A 14 -1.43 1.94 8.09
N ILE A 15 -2.19 1.30 8.98
CA ILE A 15 -2.11 1.51 10.44
C ILE A 15 -0.69 1.24 10.96
N LEU A 16 -0.04 0.18 10.47
CA LEU A 16 1.35 -0.15 10.84
C LEU A 16 2.40 0.64 10.05
N GLY A 17 2.01 1.43 9.05
CA GLY A 17 2.92 2.21 8.22
C GLY A 17 3.87 1.38 7.34
N ASN A 18 3.63 0.07 7.23
CA ASN A 18 4.44 -0.86 6.43
C ASN A 18 4.03 -0.81 4.94
N TYR A 19 5.02 -1.01 4.07
CA TYR A 19 4.86 -0.97 2.61
C TYR A 19 5.67 -2.06 1.93
N ILE A 20 5.18 -2.53 0.79
CA ILE A 20 5.86 -3.48 -0.10
C ILE A 20 6.25 -2.75 -1.38
N ASP A 21 7.44 -3.03 -1.90
CA ASP A 21 7.86 -2.56 -3.22
C ASP A 21 7.13 -3.35 -4.31
N ASN A 22 6.56 -2.62 -5.27
CA ASN A 22 5.85 -3.19 -6.41
C ASN A 22 6.75 -3.12 -7.64
N TYR A 23 7.05 -4.28 -8.20
CA TYR A 23 8.06 -4.48 -9.25
C TYR A 23 7.40 -4.68 -10.61
N ASN A 24 7.99 -4.11 -11.64
CA ASN A 24 7.58 -4.37 -13.01
C ASN A 24 8.09 -5.76 -13.42
N PRO A 25 7.21 -6.71 -13.78
CA PRO A 25 7.62 -8.08 -14.09
C PRO A 25 8.47 -8.20 -15.35
N SER A 26 8.52 -7.17 -16.19
CA SER A 26 9.30 -7.17 -17.44
C SER A 26 10.78 -6.82 -17.23
N ASN A 27 11.14 -6.14 -16.14
CA ASN A 27 12.50 -5.64 -15.92
C ASN A 27 12.97 -5.63 -14.45
N ASP A 28 12.15 -6.12 -13.51
CA ASP A 28 12.47 -6.23 -12.08
C ASP A 28 12.77 -4.88 -11.39
N GLU A 29 12.29 -3.77 -11.96
CA GLU A 29 12.43 -2.44 -11.37
C GLU A 29 11.23 -2.11 -10.48
N ALA A 30 11.50 -1.65 -9.25
CA ALA A 30 10.46 -1.13 -8.35
C ALA A 30 9.93 0.22 -8.84
N TYR A 31 8.62 0.33 -9.09
CA TYR A 31 8.01 1.55 -9.62
C TYR A 31 7.08 2.26 -8.62
N CYS A 32 6.56 1.54 -7.62
CA CYS A 32 5.82 2.14 -6.51
C CYS A 32 5.91 1.32 -5.23
N LYS A 33 5.41 1.90 -4.13
CA LYS A 33 5.20 1.21 -2.86
C LYS A 33 3.71 1.08 -2.60
N ILE A 34 3.25 -0.13 -2.28
CA ILE A 34 1.87 -0.43 -1.87
C ILE A 34 1.81 -0.62 -0.35
N PRO A 35 0.75 -0.13 0.33
CA PRO A 35 0.60 -0.35 1.76
C PRO A 35 0.46 -1.85 2.06
N ASN A 36 1.23 -2.33 3.03
CA ASN A 36 1.13 -3.70 3.54
C ASN A 36 0.06 -3.74 4.63
N SER A 37 -1.20 -3.61 4.19
CA SER A 37 -2.36 -3.49 5.07
C SER A 37 -2.60 -4.75 5.88
N THR A 38 -3.11 -4.54 7.08
CA THR A 38 -3.38 -5.55 8.10
C THR A 38 -4.87 -5.78 8.28
N LYS A 39 -5.23 -6.72 9.17
CA LYS A 39 -6.64 -7.00 9.48
C LYS A 39 -7.31 -5.76 10.09
N GLU A 40 -6.57 -5.01 10.89
CA GLU A 40 -7.00 -3.76 11.53
C GLU A 40 -7.35 -2.68 10.51
N ASP A 41 -6.63 -2.62 9.38
CA ASP A 41 -6.96 -1.70 8.28
C ASP A 41 -8.29 -2.07 7.61
N VAL A 42 -8.61 -3.37 7.54
CA VAL A 42 -9.82 -3.89 6.90
C VAL A 42 -11.07 -3.71 7.77
N GLU A 43 -10.93 -3.77 9.09
CA GLU A 43 -12.04 -3.67 10.05
C GLU A 43 -12.45 -2.21 10.37
N LYS A 44 -11.84 -1.23 9.71
CA LYS A 44 -12.04 0.21 9.94
C LYS A 44 -13.20 0.80 9.13
#